data_AF-A0A6J8E9P2-F1
#
_entry.id   AF-A0A6J8E9P2-F1
#
_cell.length_a   1.000
_cell.length_b   1.000
_cell.length_c   1.000
_cell.angle_alpha   90.00
_cell.angle_beta   90.00
_cell.angle_gamma   90.00
#
_symmetry.space_group_name_H-M   'P 1'
#
loop_
_entity.id
_entity.type
_entity.pdbx_description
1 polymer ?
#
loop_
_entity_poly.entity_id
_entity_poly.type
_entity_poly.pdbx_seq_one_letter_code
_entity_poly.pdbx_strand_id
1 'polypeptide(L)'
;MADVEEIISSELAQVLQKAPNIEGVTLEAAVRNIVRATIRLTGLRTITTCMQFPAQYPQEPIVIELKSKTLPEKVCDKITKICEEESKKWLGQRQVMLMINFVKEFLIENPLCVCSEELLSVKKKLLTSDDTVILKQATSKVVYRITQEQYFMQFVLVVPEEYPLKQVKVELEEHNFPEILKVNFISQAIEIARKCVQPPIKKKPKDPPFEPQPSVLPVVKFLVESIKKFPVMCCPLCKERVFPQNPLEPVTDKRKRMEKLYCGHLFHFGCLYKYVKTPPFTGKICPDCGNAIYHDKFKLSPQLMEARWAHKQARQRELDEVVDFLE
;
A
#
# COMPACT_ATOMS: atom_id res chain seq x y z
N MET A 1 -5.34 -10.27 57.47
CA MET A 1 -5.72 -9.94 56.08
C MET A 1 -5.77 -8.42 56.03
N ALA A 2 -4.71 -7.76 55.55
CA ALA A 2 -4.83 -6.33 55.23
C ALA A 2 -5.98 -6.21 54.22
N ASP A 3 -6.96 -5.38 54.54
CA ASP A 3 -8.30 -5.48 53.98
C ASP A 3 -8.22 -5.26 52.46
N VAL A 4 -8.67 -6.24 51.67
CA VAL A 4 -8.69 -6.14 50.19
C VAL A 4 -9.41 -4.84 49.77
N GLU A 5 -10.42 -4.47 50.56
CA GLU A 5 -11.17 -3.23 50.50
C GLU A 5 -10.28 -1.97 50.62
N GLU A 6 -9.31 -1.96 51.54
CA GLU A 6 -8.40 -0.84 51.80
C GLU A 6 -7.36 -0.72 50.67
N ILE A 7 -6.87 -1.85 50.16
CA ILE A 7 -5.95 -1.88 49.01
C ILE A 7 -6.62 -1.29 47.76
N ILE A 8 -7.84 -1.76 47.44
CA ILE A 8 -8.62 -1.27 46.29
C ILE A 8 -8.94 0.22 46.46
N SER A 9 -9.38 0.64 47.65
CA SER A 9 -9.71 2.04 47.91
C SER A 9 -8.50 2.97 47.76
N SER A 10 -7.33 2.54 48.26
CA SER A 10 -6.07 3.28 48.12
C SER A 10 -5.60 3.35 46.66
N GLU A 11 -5.77 2.28 45.89
CA GLU A 11 -5.46 2.28 44.46
C GLU A 11 -6.41 3.18 43.66
N LEU A 12 -7.72 3.14 43.94
CA LEU A 12 -8.70 4.03 43.30
C LEU A 12 -8.39 5.49 43.57
N ALA A 13 -8.04 5.86 44.81
CA ALA A 13 -7.60 7.21 45.14
C ALA A 13 -6.37 7.63 44.33
N GLN A 14 -5.41 6.72 44.17
CA GLN A 14 -4.22 6.95 43.36
C GLN A 14 -4.55 7.12 41.87
N VAL A 15 -5.46 6.31 41.32
CA VAL A 15 -5.91 6.38 39.92
C VAL A 15 -6.65 7.69 39.66
N LEU A 16 -7.56 8.09 40.55
CA LEU A 16 -8.28 9.37 40.46
C LEU A 16 -7.32 10.57 40.46
N GLN A 17 -6.24 10.51 41.24
CA GLN A 17 -5.25 11.59 41.30
C GLN A 17 -4.30 11.58 40.10
N LYS A 18 -3.82 10.41 39.66
CA LYS A 18 -2.72 10.30 38.68
C LYS A 18 -3.17 10.10 37.25
N ALA A 19 -4.24 9.35 36.99
CA ALA A 19 -4.66 9.04 35.63
C ALA A 19 -5.03 10.28 34.79
N PRO A 20 -5.71 11.31 35.33
CA PRO A 20 -6.01 12.53 34.58
C PRO A 20 -4.76 13.36 34.24
N ASN A 21 -3.66 13.18 34.96
CA ASN A 21 -2.39 13.88 34.71
C ASN A 21 -1.56 13.22 33.62
N ILE A 22 -1.94 12.03 33.15
CA ILE A 22 -1.26 11.36 32.04
C ILE A 22 -1.81 11.92 30.73
N GLU A 23 -0.93 12.51 29.93
CA GLU A 23 -1.29 13.03 28.62
C GLU A 23 -1.96 11.96 27.75
N GLY A 24 -3.10 12.31 27.14
CA GLY A 24 -3.87 11.39 26.29
C GLY A 24 -4.70 10.35 27.05
N VAL A 25 -4.78 10.39 28.39
CA VAL A 25 -5.65 9.51 29.17
C VAL A 25 -6.83 10.28 29.74
N THR A 26 -8.03 9.75 29.58
CA THR A 26 -9.27 10.29 30.15
C THR A 26 -9.93 9.22 30.99
N LEU A 27 -10.07 9.48 32.29
CA LEU A 27 -10.74 8.56 33.22
C LEU A 27 -12.26 8.77 33.13
N GLU A 28 -12.99 7.73 32.70
CA GLU A 28 -14.45 7.79 32.55
C GLU A 28 -15.18 7.30 33.80
N ALA A 29 -14.64 6.27 34.45
CA ALA A 29 -15.15 5.75 35.70
C ALA A 29 -14.01 5.18 36.53
N ALA A 30 -14.04 5.40 37.84
CA ALA A 30 -13.15 4.75 38.79
C ALA A 30 -13.94 4.42 40.05
N VAL A 31 -14.63 3.27 40.02
CA VAL A 31 -15.42 2.75 41.13
C VAL A 31 -14.94 1.33 41.47
N ARG A 32 -15.31 0.83 42.64
CA ARG A 32 -14.91 -0.50 43.12
C ARG A 32 -15.13 -1.62 42.11
N ASN A 33 -16.23 -1.59 41.37
CA ASN A 33 -16.58 -2.68 40.45
C ASN A 33 -15.91 -2.53 39.08
N ILE A 34 -15.56 -1.30 38.68
CA ILE A 34 -15.03 -1.04 37.34
C ILE A 34 -14.18 0.23 37.32
N VAL A 35 -13.02 0.11 36.71
CA VAL A 35 -12.20 1.24 36.30
C VAL A 35 -12.21 1.31 34.78
N ARG A 36 -12.65 2.43 34.23
CA ARG A 36 -12.70 2.69 32.80
C ARG A 36 -11.86 3.92 32.46
N ALA A 37 -10.87 3.72 31.59
CA ALA A 37 -10.02 4.80 31.10
C ALA A 37 -9.91 4.75 29.57
N THR A 38 -10.07 5.89 28.91
CA THR A 38 -9.88 6.03 27.48
C THR A 38 -8.48 6.61 27.23
N ILE A 39 -7.66 5.86 26.48
CA ILE A 39 -6.32 6.22 26.06
C ILE A 39 -6.40 6.65 24.60
N ARG A 40 -6.15 7.93 24.33
CA ARG A 40 -6.14 8.56 23.03
C ARG A 40 -4.75 9.12 22.74
N LEU A 41 -4.03 8.47 21.83
CA LEU A 41 -2.79 9.03 21.28
C LEU A 41 -3.09 9.93 20.08
N THR A 42 -3.98 9.47 19.20
CA THR A 42 -4.45 10.22 18.03
C THR A 42 -5.94 9.97 17.82
N GLY A 43 -6.57 10.71 16.90
CA GLY A 43 -7.98 10.51 16.57
C GLY A 43 -8.34 9.06 16.21
N LEU A 44 -7.39 8.28 15.69
CA LEU A 44 -7.61 6.91 15.21
C LEU A 44 -6.89 5.83 16.03
N ARG A 45 -6.01 6.22 16.96
CA ARG A 45 -5.43 5.34 18.00
C ARG A 45 -6.07 5.68 19.34
N THR A 46 -7.32 5.25 19.50
CA THR A 46 -8.08 5.38 20.75
C THR A 46 -8.51 4.00 21.23
N ILE A 47 -8.16 3.65 22.48
CA ILE A 47 -8.63 2.42 23.16
C ILE A 47 -9.24 2.82 24.50
N THR A 48 -10.39 2.23 24.82
CA THR A 48 -10.99 2.27 26.14
C THR A 48 -10.66 0.98 26.87
N THR A 49 -9.97 1.10 28.00
CA THR A 49 -9.68 0.01 28.92
C THR A 49 -10.83 -0.12 29.92
N CYS A 50 -11.34 -1.33 30.11
CA CYS A 50 -12.30 -1.67 31.16
C CYS A 50 -11.63 -2.70 32.08
N MET A 51 -11.43 -2.34 33.34
CA MET A 51 -10.73 -3.16 34.31
C MET A 51 -11.64 -3.48 35.49
N GLN A 52 -11.60 -4.72 35.97
CA GLN A 52 -12.39 -5.20 37.10
C GLN A 52 -11.48 -5.92 38.11
N PHE A 53 -11.69 -5.65 39.39
CA PHE A 53 -10.93 -6.29 40.47
C PHE A 53 -11.51 -7.68 40.77
N PRO A 54 -10.71 -8.75 40.70
CA PRO A 54 -11.15 -10.08 41.12
C PRO A 54 -11.26 -10.19 42.65
N ALA A 55 -11.91 -11.25 43.13
CA ALA A 55 -12.19 -11.42 44.56
C ALA A 55 -10.92 -11.51 45.42
N GLN A 56 -9.82 -12.05 44.88
CA GLN A 56 -8.57 -12.25 45.62
C GLN A 56 -7.50 -11.23 45.21
N TYR A 57 -7.90 -10.08 44.67
CA TYR A 57 -6.98 -8.99 44.34
C TYR A 57 -6.19 -8.53 45.58
N PRO A 58 -4.88 -8.24 45.49
CA PRO A 58 -4.00 -8.22 44.31
C PRO A 58 -3.29 -9.56 44.00
N GLN A 59 -3.66 -10.66 44.65
CA GLN A 59 -3.04 -11.98 44.42
C GLN A 59 -3.48 -12.63 43.10
N GLU A 60 -4.63 -12.20 42.58
CA GLU A 60 -5.09 -12.52 41.23
C GLU A 60 -4.87 -11.34 40.27
N PRO A 61 -4.62 -11.62 38.97
CA PRO A 61 -4.45 -10.59 37.97
C PRO A 61 -5.76 -9.81 37.75
N ILE A 62 -5.65 -8.52 37.48
CA ILE A 62 -6.79 -7.69 37.14
C ILE A 62 -7.44 -8.18 35.84
N VAL A 63 -8.77 -8.25 35.82
CA VAL A 63 -9.49 -8.61 34.59
C VAL A 63 -9.56 -7.37 33.72
N ILE A 64 -9.08 -7.48 32.48
CA ILE A 64 -9.05 -6.37 31.52
C ILE A 64 -9.81 -6.73 30.25
N GLU A 65 -10.59 -5.78 29.76
CA GLU A 65 -11.25 -5.82 28.45
C GLU A 65 -10.94 -4.53 27.70
N LEU A 66 -10.51 -4.65 26.44
CA LEU A 66 -10.19 -3.50 25.59
C LEU A 66 -11.25 -3.29 24.53
N LYS A 67 -11.75 -2.06 24.41
CA LYS A 67 -12.73 -1.66 23.38
C LYS A 67 -12.19 -0.50 22.57
N SER A 68 -12.46 -0.49 21.27
CA SER A 68 -12.11 0.62 20.40
C SER A 68 -13.19 0.86 19.36
N LYS A 69 -13.40 2.14 19.01
CA LYS A 69 -14.24 2.54 17.87
C LYS A 69 -13.45 2.67 16.58
N THR A 70 -12.12 2.71 16.67
CA THR A 70 -11.23 3.05 15.55
C THR A 70 -10.28 1.94 15.17
N LEU A 71 -9.95 1.05 16.11
CA LEU A 71 -9.14 -0.14 15.86
C LEU A 71 -10.02 -1.37 15.66
N PRO A 72 -9.56 -2.35 14.86
CA PRO A 72 -10.28 -3.60 14.66
C PRO A 72 -10.40 -4.43 15.95
N GLU A 73 -11.54 -5.10 16.13
CA GLU A 73 -11.83 -5.97 17.28
C GLU A 73 -10.73 -7.04 17.48
N LYS A 74 -10.29 -7.67 16.39
CA LYS A 74 -9.20 -8.68 16.43
C LYS A 74 -7.88 -8.14 16.98
N VAL A 75 -7.63 -6.83 16.84
CA VAL A 75 -6.45 -6.19 17.43
C VAL A 75 -6.68 -6.01 18.92
N CYS A 76 -7.85 -5.50 19.32
CA CYS A 76 -8.23 -5.37 20.73
C CYS A 76 -8.15 -6.71 21.47
N ASP A 77 -8.65 -7.81 20.89
CA ASP A 77 -8.57 -9.14 21.49
C ASP A 77 -7.12 -9.61 21.71
N LYS A 78 -6.25 -9.36 20.73
CA LYS A 78 -4.83 -9.73 20.83
C LYS A 78 -4.11 -8.90 21.89
N ILE A 79 -4.37 -7.60 21.95
CA ILE A 79 -3.78 -6.74 22.98
C ILE A 79 -4.31 -7.16 24.36
N THR A 80 -5.59 -7.50 24.47
CA THR A 80 -6.19 -7.98 25.73
C THR A 80 -5.46 -9.21 26.25
N LYS A 81 -5.18 -10.21 25.39
CA LYS A 81 -4.39 -11.40 25.77
C LYS A 81 -2.97 -11.06 26.23
N ILE A 82 -2.31 -10.11 25.57
CA ILE A 82 -0.98 -9.64 25.97
C ILE A 82 -1.06 -8.95 27.35
N CYS A 83 -2.09 -8.15 27.60
CA CYS A 83 -2.34 -7.52 28.90
C CYS A 83 -2.63 -8.55 30.01
N GLU A 84 -3.39 -9.61 29.71
CA GLU A 84 -3.64 -10.72 30.64
C GLU A 84 -2.34 -11.43 31.02
N GLU A 85 -1.42 -11.65 30.07
CA GLU A 85 -0.11 -12.22 30.36
C GLU A 85 0.78 -11.27 31.17
N GLU A 86 0.77 -9.96 30.84
CA GLU A 86 1.57 -8.96 31.54
C GLU A 86 1.10 -8.76 32.99
N SER A 87 -0.21 -8.77 33.23
CA SER A 87 -0.80 -8.60 34.57
C SER A 87 -0.30 -9.64 35.59
N LYS A 88 0.02 -10.87 35.13
CA LYS A 88 0.54 -11.95 35.98
C LYS A 88 1.95 -11.67 36.50
N LYS A 89 2.68 -10.70 35.94
CA LYS A 89 3.99 -10.27 36.44
C LYS A 89 3.87 -9.33 37.64
N TRP A 90 2.70 -8.75 37.87
CA TRP A 90 2.45 -7.74 38.90
C TRP A 90 1.56 -8.24 40.03
N LEU A 91 1.50 -9.57 40.23
CA LEU A 91 0.79 -10.17 41.36
C LEU A 91 1.35 -9.65 42.68
N GLY A 92 0.44 -9.35 43.61
CA GLY A 92 0.76 -8.72 44.89
C GLY A 92 0.96 -7.19 44.83
N GLN A 93 0.90 -6.57 43.64
CA GLN A 93 1.03 -5.13 43.44
C GLN A 93 -0.27 -4.48 42.95
N ARG A 94 -0.31 -3.15 42.96
CA ARG A 94 -1.37 -2.33 42.35
C ARG A 94 -1.19 -2.33 40.82
N GLN A 95 -2.22 -2.75 40.09
CA GLN A 95 -2.10 -3.14 38.68
C GLN A 95 -2.74 -2.12 37.72
N VAL A 96 -3.72 -1.32 38.17
CA VAL A 96 -4.53 -0.45 37.29
C VAL A 96 -3.65 0.56 36.56
N MET A 97 -2.80 1.29 37.28
CA MET A 97 -1.93 2.32 36.68
C MET A 97 -0.84 1.70 35.80
N LEU A 98 -0.28 0.57 36.23
CA LEU A 98 0.72 -0.17 35.44
C LEU A 98 0.12 -0.60 34.11
N MET A 99 -1.13 -1.07 34.13
CA MET A 99 -1.84 -1.51 32.94
C MET A 99 -2.19 -0.34 32.00
N ILE A 100 -2.65 0.80 32.54
CA ILE A 100 -2.90 2.01 31.73
C ILE A 100 -1.61 2.45 31.01
N ASN A 101 -0.48 2.50 31.73
CA ASN A 101 0.80 2.87 31.16
C ASN A 101 1.26 1.85 30.11
N PHE A 102 1.15 0.56 30.41
CA PHE A 102 1.51 -0.51 29.49
C PHE A 102 0.71 -0.44 28.18
N VAL A 103 -0.61 -0.28 28.25
CA VAL A 103 -1.45 -0.13 27.04
C VAL A 103 -1.06 1.13 26.26
N LYS A 104 -0.78 2.25 26.95
CA LYS A 104 -0.32 3.49 26.31
C LYS A 104 1.02 3.29 25.59
N GLU A 105 2.02 2.72 26.27
CA GLU A 105 3.35 2.44 25.70
C GLU A 105 3.26 1.47 24.52
N PHE A 106 2.46 0.41 24.65
CA PHE A 106 2.22 -0.54 23.57
C PHE A 106 1.67 0.15 22.31
N LEU A 107 0.73 1.09 22.46
CA LEU A 107 0.17 1.84 21.33
C LEU A 107 1.15 2.83 20.70
N ILE A 108 2.11 3.34 21.48
CA ILE A 108 3.20 4.19 20.97
C ILE A 108 4.19 3.34 20.16
N GLU A 109 4.55 2.17 20.67
CA GLU A 109 5.51 1.27 20.01
C GLU A 109 4.94 0.59 18.76
N ASN A 110 3.61 0.46 18.65
CA ASN A 110 2.93 -0.26 17.57
C ASN A 110 1.98 0.63 16.74
N PRO A 111 2.48 1.68 16.05
CA PRO A 111 1.64 2.60 15.28
C PRO A 111 0.95 1.92 14.08
N LEU A 112 1.45 0.81 13.55
CA LEU A 112 0.85 0.12 12.40
C LEU A 112 -0.45 -0.64 12.76
N CYS A 113 -0.89 -0.63 14.02
CA CYS A 113 -2.16 -1.22 14.43
C CYS A 113 -3.36 -0.64 13.65
N VAL A 114 -3.29 0.64 13.24
CA VAL A 114 -4.33 1.36 12.48
C VAL A 114 -4.58 0.78 11.08
N CYS A 115 -3.57 0.17 10.45
CA CYS A 115 -3.67 -0.41 9.11
C CYS A 115 -3.53 -1.94 9.13
N SER A 116 -3.69 -2.56 10.30
CA SER A 116 -3.50 -4.00 10.50
C SER A 116 -4.37 -4.87 9.57
N GLU A 117 -5.62 -4.47 9.30
CA GLU A 117 -6.49 -5.21 8.37
C GLU A 117 -6.00 -5.16 6.91
N GLU A 118 -5.51 -4.01 6.47
CA GLU A 118 -4.93 -3.86 5.13
C GLU A 118 -3.66 -4.69 5.02
N LEU A 119 -2.78 -4.64 6.02
CA LEU A 119 -1.55 -5.44 6.06
C LEU A 119 -1.85 -6.94 6.05
N LEU A 120 -2.86 -7.39 6.79
CA LEU A 120 -3.31 -8.78 6.77
C LEU A 120 -3.88 -9.16 5.40
N SER A 121 -4.64 -8.27 4.77
CA SER A 121 -5.20 -8.47 3.43
C SER A 121 -4.11 -8.58 2.37
N VAL A 122 -3.10 -7.71 2.43
CA VAL A 122 -1.92 -7.75 1.56
C VAL A 122 -1.21 -9.09 1.72
N LYS A 123 -0.89 -9.49 2.96
CA LYS A 123 -0.18 -10.74 3.24
C LYS A 123 -0.93 -11.98 2.74
N LYS A 124 -2.26 -12.01 2.88
CA LYS A 124 -3.08 -13.17 2.50
C LYS A 124 -3.41 -13.25 1.01
N LYS A 125 -3.60 -12.11 0.34
CA LYS A 125 -4.19 -12.06 -1.01
C LYS A 125 -3.20 -11.75 -2.11
N LEU A 126 -2.10 -11.09 -1.81
CA LEU A 126 -1.21 -10.51 -2.84
C LEU A 126 0.17 -11.13 -2.87
N LEU A 127 0.69 -11.52 -1.70
CA LEU A 127 2.05 -12.04 -1.58
C LEU A 127 2.12 -13.52 -1.95
N THR A 128 3.19 -13.88 -2.65
CA THR A 128 3.60 -15.26 -2.92
C THR A 128 4.73 -15.67 -1.96
N SER A 129 5.13 -16.94 -1.98
CA SER A 129 6.21 -17.48 -1.13
C SER A 129 7.53 -16.71 -1.25
N ASP A 130 7.79 -16.15 -2.44
CA ASP A 130 9.05 -15.50 -2.78
C ASP A 130 9.08 -14.01 -2.41
N ASP A 131 7.94 -13.46 -1.98
CA ASP A 131 7.83 -12.07 -1.55
C ASP A 131 8.14 -11.94 -0.05
N THR A 132 8.81 -10.85 0.34
CA THR A 132 9.08 -10.58 1.76
C THR A 132 8.45 -9.27 2.24
N VAL A 133 7.94 -9.29 3.47
CA VAL A 133 7.34 -8.12 4.13
C VAL A 133 7.85 -7.98 5.54
N ILE A 134 8.53 -6.87 5.81
CA ILE A 134 9.12 -6.54 7.10
C ILE A 134 8.37 -5.34 7.69
N LEU A 135 7.81 -5.52 8.89
CA LEU A 135 7.10 -4.48 9.63
C LEU A 135 8.08 -3.80 10.59
N LYS A 136 8.32 -2.49 10.42
CA LYS A 136 9.14 -1.68 11.33
C LYS A 136 8.21 -0.78 12.16
N GLN A 137 7.63 -1.36 13.21
CA GLN A 137 6.62 -0.74 14.08
C GLN A 137 7.06 0.63 14.61
N ALA A 138 8.20 0.71 15.31
CA ALA A 138 8.67 1.96 15.92
C ALA A 138 8.85 3.14 14.95
N THR A 139 9.12 2.87 13.66
CA THR A 139 9.30 3.91 12.64
C THR A 139 8.06 4.11 11.75
N SER A 140 6.98 3.36 12.00
CA SER A 140 5.77 3.35 11.18
C SER A 140 6.07 3.04 9.69
N LYS A 141 7.03 2.14 9.44
CA LYS A 141 7.44 1.75 8.09
C LYS A 141 7.11 0.29 7.79
N VAL A 142 6.72 0.01 6.55
CA VAL A 142 6.54 -1.35 6.03
C VAL A 142 7.40 -1.51 4.79
N VAL A 143 8.35 -2.44 4.85
CA VAL A 143 9.26 -2.74 3.74
C VAL A 143 8.71 -3.94 2.99
N TYR A 144 8.54 -3.79 1.68
CA TYR A 144 8.12 -4.82 0.76
C TYR A 144 9.27 -5.13 -0.18
N ARG A 145 9.57 -6.41 -0.39
CA ARG A 145 10.40 -6.88 -1.50
C ARG A 145 9.56 -7.85 -2.32
N ILE A 146 9.18 -7.41 -3.51
CA ILE A 146 8.35 -8.19 -4.42
C ILE A 146 9.24 -8.73 -5.52
N THR A 147 9.10 -10.02 -5.81
CA THR A 147 9.92 -10.72 -6.80
C THR A 147 9.04 -11.37 -7.87
N GLN A 148 9.55 -11.39 -9.09
CA GLN A 148 8.93 -12.10 -10.21
C GLN A 148 10.04 -12.55 -11.17
N GLU A 149 10.25 -13.86 -11.26
CA GLU A 149 11.39 -14.43 -11.98
C GLU A 149 12.71 -13.74 -11.53
N GLN A 150 13.51 -13.19 -12.44
CA GLN A 150 14.74 -12.48 -12.10
C GLN A 150 14.53 -10.99 -11.76
N TYR A 151 13.29 -10.49 -11.83
CA TYR A 151 12.95 -9.10 -11.55
C TYR A 151 12.54 -8.92 -10.09
N PHE A 152 12.97 -7.82 -9.48
CA PHE A 152 12.57 -7.47 -8.13
C PHE A 152 12.45 -5.96 -7.95
N MET A 153 11.63 -5.59 -6.97
CA MET A 153 11.52 -4.22 -6.51
C MET A 153 11.28 -4.20 -5.01
N GLN A 154 12.13 -3.45 -4.31
CA GLN A 154 12.08 -3.21 -2.88
C GLN A 154 11.65 -1.77 -2.62
N PHE A 155 10.53 -1.61 -1.92
CA PHE A 155 9.95 -0.31 -1.60
C PHE A 155 9.46 -0.28 -0.16
N VAL A 156 9.42 0.93 0.40
CA VAL A 156 9.00 1.20 1.77
C VAL A 156 7.77 2.08 1.76
N LEU A 157 6.75 1.65 2.49
CA LEU A 157 5.60 2.47 2.82
C LEU A 157 5.78 3.08 4.19
N VAL A 158 5.72 4.41 4.26
CA VAL A 158 5.72 5.15 5.52
C VAL A 158 4.28 5.56 5.83
N VAL A 159 3.74 5.03 6.92
CA VAL A 159 2.36 5.30 7.36
C VAL A 159 2.38 6.53 8.29
N PRO A 160 1.66 7.61 7.94
CA PRO A 160 1.64 8.82 8.76
C PRO A 160 0.83 8.62 10.04
N GLU A 161 1.10 9.46 11.02
CA GLU A 161 0.46 9.43 12.34
C GLU A 161 -1.08 9.59 12.30
N GLU A 162 -1.60 10.40 11.38
CA GLU A 162 -3.03 10.68 11.21
C GLU A 162 -3.70 9.79 10.14
N TYR A 163 -3.12 8.64 9.82
CA TYR A 163 -3.68 7.73 8.81
C TYR A 163 -5.11 7.26 9.16
N PRO A 164 -6.11 7.30 8.24
CA PRO A 164 -5.99 7.53 6.80
C PRO A 164 -6.25 8.97 6.34
N LEU A 165 -6.30 9.95 7.25
CA LEU A 165 -6.50 11.37 6.91
C LEU A 165 -5.29 11.99 6.20
N LYS A 166 -4.10 11.40 6.37
CA LYS A 166 -2.87 11.78 5.66
C LYS A 166 -2.41 10.68 4.73
N GLN A 167 -1.85 11.09 3.60
CA GLN A 167 -1.35 10.20 2.54
C GLN A 167 -0.12 9.41 3.00
N VAL A 168 -0.07 8.11 2.67
CA VAL A 168 1.14 7.28 2.83
C VAL A 168 2.26 7.73 1.88
N LYS A 169 3.50 7.72 2.36
CA LYS A 169 4.66 7.98 1.50
C LYS A 169 5.20 6.67 0.95
N VAL A 170 5.57 6.68 -0.32
CA VAL A 170 6.18 5.54 -1.02
C VAL A 170 7.63 5.90 -1.31
N GLU A 171 8.55 5.20 -0.67
CA GLU A 171 9.99 5.33 -0.85
C GLU A 171 10.50 4.08 -1.60
N LEU A 172 11.38 4.26 -2.58
CA LEU A 172 11.98 3.15 -3.31
C LEU A 172 13.40 2.93 -2.81
N GLU A 173 13.75 1.69 -2.44
CA GLU A 173 15.09 1.35 -1.96
C GLU A 173 15.93 0.71 -3.08
N GLU A 174 15.46 -0.38 -3.69
CA GLU A 174 16.23 -1.16 -4.66
C GLU A 174 15.34 -1.71 -5.77
N HIS A 175 15.83 -1.76 -7.02
CA HIS A 175 15.14 -2.42 -8.12
C HIS A 175 16.09 -2.77 -9.27
N ASN A 176 15.66 -3.69 -10.13
CA ASN A 176 16.33 -3.98 -11.40
C ASN A 176 15.43 -3.73 -12.64
N PHE A 177 14.33 -3.01 -12.46
CA PHE A 177 13.47 -2.54 -13.55
C PHE A 177 14.07 -1.34 -14.31
N PRO A 178 13.74 -1.16 -15.60
CA PRO A 178 14.08 0.04 -16.36
C PRO A 178 13.55 1.33 -15.71
N GLU A 179 14.35 2.39 -15.76
CA GLU A 179 14.06 3.67 -15.09
C GLU A 179 12.68 4.25 -15.45
N ILE A 180 12.25 4.09 -16.72
CA ILE A 180 10.93 4.57 -17.17
C ILE A 180 9.76 3.91 -16.42
N LEU A 181 9.88 2.61 -16.08
CA LEU A 181 8.85 1.92 -15.32
C LEU A 181 8.92 2.24 -13.84
N LYS A 182 10.12 2.37 -13.30
CA LYS A 182 10.31 2.82 -11.92
C LYS A 182 9.60 4.15 -11.67
N VAL A 183 9.85 5.15 -12.52
CA VAL A 183 9.14 6.44 -12.44
C VAL A 183 7.64 6.24 -12.56
N ASN A 184 7.18 5.43 -13.53
CA ASN A 184 5.76 5.18 -13.71
C ASN A 184 5.09 4.51 -12.50
N PHE A 185 5.71 3.49 -11.92
CA PHE A 185 5.17 2.73 -10.79
C PHE A 185 5.08 3.61 -9.55
N ILE A 186 6.14 4.36 -9.24
CA ILE A 186 6.16 5.25 -8.08
C ILE A 186 5.18 6.42 -8.26
N SER A 187 5.17 7.08 -9.43
CA SER A 187 4.22 8.18 -9.68
C SER A 187 2.77 7.70 -9.62
N GLN A 188 2.47 6.52 -10.16
CA GLN A 188 1.11 5.97 -10.12
C GLN A 188 0.71 5.55 -8.71
N ALA A 189 1.63 4.96 -7.93
CA ALA A 189 1.40 4.61 -6.53
C ALA A 189 1.13 5.86 -5.67
N ILE A 190 1.90 6.93 -5.86
CA ILE A 190 1.69 8.23 -5.20
C ILE A 190 0.32 8.81 -5.59
N GLU A 191 -0.05 8.74 -6.86
CA GLU A 191 -1.35 9.23 -7.33
C GLU A 191 -2.53 8.41 -6.78
N ILE A 192 -2.39 7.10 -6.63
CA ILE A 192 -3.38 6.25 -5.98
C ILE A 192 -3.53 6.64 -4.51
N ALA A 193 -2.41 6.78 -3.80
CA ALA A 193 -2.42 7.22 -2.41
C ALA A 193 -3.07 8.61 -2.24
N ARG A 194 -2.79 9.55 -3.17
CA ARG A 194 -3.39 10.88 -3.20
C ARG A 194 -4.90 10.80 -3.34
N LYS A 195 -5.43 9.98 -4.27
CA LYS A 195 -6.87 9.83 -4.51
C LYS A 195 -7.65 9.27 -3.32
N CYS A 196 -6.99 8.51 -2.45
CA CYS A 196 -7.61 8.01 -1.22
C CYS A 196 -7.80 9.11 -0.17
N VAL A 197 -7.04 10.21 -0.23
CA VAL A 197 -6.99 11.23 0.84
C VAL A 197 -7.44 12.60 0.37
N GLN A 198 -7.30 12.91 -0.92
CA GLN A 198 -7.65 14.20 -1.50
C GLN A 198 -8.85 14.08 -2.44
N PRO A 199 -9.76 15.07 -2.42
CA PRO A 199 -10.90 15.08 -3.32
C PRO A 199 -10.46 15.19 -4.79
N PRO A 200 -11.30 14.72 -5.72
CA PRO A 200 -11.04 14.91 -7.15
C PRO A 200 -11.01 16.40 -7.50
N ILE A 201 -10.07 16.78 -8.37
CA ILE A 201 -9.89 18.17 -8.83
C ILE A 201 -11.17 18.70 -9.50
N LYS A 202 -11.88 17.82 -10.23
CA LYS A 202 -13.17 18.12 -10.86
C LYS A 202 -14.27 17.37 -10.12
N LYS A 203 -14.99 18.07 -9.24
CA LYS A 203 -16.17 17.53 -8.55
C LYS A 203 -17.36 17.48 -9.51
N LYS A 204 -18.08 16.36 -9.57
CA LYS A 204 -19.38 16.36 -10.24
C LYS A 204 -20.44 16.87 -9.26
N PRO A 205 -21.46 17.64 -9.72
CA PRO A 205 -22.45 18.24 -8.84
C PRO A 205 -23.28 17.25 -8.00
N LYS A 206 -23.33 15.97 -8.42
CA LYS A 206 -24.13 14.91 -7.79
C LYS A 206 -23.29 13.93 -6.95
N ASP A 207 -21.97 14.12 -6.86
CA ASP A 207 -21.13 13.20 -6.08
C ASP A 207 -21.31 13.47 -4.58
N PRO A 208 -21.32 12.42 -3.73
CA PRO A 208 -21.35 12.59 -2.29
C PRO A 208 -20.11 13.34 -1.78
N PRO A 209 -20.15 13.89 -0.55
CA PRO A 209 -18.97 14.46 0.09
C PRO A 209 -17.80 13.47 0.09
N PHE A 210 -16.62 13.97 -0.22
CA PHE A 210 -15.40 13.15 -0.22
C PHE A 210 -14.99 12.84 1.22
N GLU A 211 -14.77 11.56 1.51
CA GLU A 211 -14.25 11.09 2.79
C GLU A 211 -12.90 10.36 2.56
N PRO A 212 -11.87 10.66 3.36
CA PRO A 212 -10.60 9.94 3.28
C PRO A 212 -10.76 8.44 3.54
N GLN A 213 -10.05 7.65 2.76
CA GLN A 213 -10.10 6.18 2.82
C GLN A 213 -8.70 5.58 3.02
N PRO A 214 -8.61 4.36 3.60
CA PRO A 214 -7.36 3.64 3.70
C PRO A 214 -6.69 3.43 2.33
N SER A 215 -5.39 3.73 2.26
CA SER A 215 -4.60 3.75 1.03
C SER A 215 -3.51 2.68 0.96
N VAL A 216 -3.19 1.96 2.03
CA VAL A 216 -2.11 0.94 2.03
C VAL A 216 -2.45 -0.18 1.06
N LEU A 217 -3.64 -0.77 1.17
CA LEU A 217 -4.06 -1.87 0.31
C LEU A 217 -4.08 -1.51 -1.19
N PRO A 218 -4.75 -0.43 -1.65
CA PRO A 218 -4.80 -0.10 -3.07
C PRO A 218 -3.42 0.24 -3.65
N VAL A 219 -2.55 0.88 -2.88
CA VAL A 219 -1.17 1.20 -3.30
C VAL A 219 -0.34 -0.07 -3.48
N VAL A 220 -0.31 -0.93 -2.46
CA VAL A 220 0.46 -2.18 -2.51
C VAL A 220 -0.08 -3.10 -3.59
N LYS A 221 -1.41 -3.20 -3.73
CA LYS A 221 -2.05 -3.99 -4.79
C LYS A 221 -1.55 -3.57 -6.18
N PHE A 222 -1.59 -2.28 -6.49
CA PHE A 222 -1.11 -1.78 -7.77
C PHE A 222 0.38 -2.11 -8.00
N LEU A 223 1.23 -1.91 -6.99
CA LEU A 223 2.66 -2.18 -7.10
C LEU A 223 2.91 -3.68 -7.32
N VAL A 224 2.33 -4.55 -6.50
CA VAL A 224 2.49 -6.01 -6.62
C VAL A 224 1.99 -6.50 -7.97
N GLU A 225 0.80 -6.09 -8.40
CA GLU A 225 0.26 -6.46 -9.70
C GLU A 225 1.15 -5.98 -10.86
N SER A 226 1.68 -4.76 -10.77
CA SER A 226 2.59 -4.23 -11.80
C SER A 226 3.93 -4.96 -11.84
N ILE A 227 4.54 -5.20 -10.68
CA ILE A 227 5.83 -5.89 -10.57
C ILE A 227 5.72 -7.33 -11.07
N LYS A 228 4.60 -8.02 -10.80
CA LYS A 228 4.38 -9.40 -11.26
C LYS A 228 3.95 -9.48 -12.72
N LYS A 229 3.16 -8.52 -13.22
CA LYS A 229 2.62 -8.55 -14.59
C LYS A 229 3.65 -8.17 -15.65
N PHE A 230 4.49 -7.16 -15.40
CA PHE A 230 5.33 -6.58 -16.46
C PHE A 230 6.43 -7.52 -16.97
N PRO A 231 7.19 -8.24 -16.12
CA PRO A 231 8.24 -9.17 -16.59
C PRO A 231 7.74 -10.26 -17.53
N VAL A 232 6.52 -10.75 -17.31
CA VAL A 232 5.90 -11.83 -18.10
C VAL A 232 5.07 -11.31 -19.28
N MET A 233 5.00 -9.99 -19.47
CA MET A 233 4.17 -9.40 -20.51
C MET A 233 4.76 -9.64 -21.90
N CYS A 234 3.92 -10.14 -22.80
CA CYS A 234 4.23 -10.28 -24.21
C CYS A 234 3.81 -9.05 -25.01
N CYS A 235 4.53 -8.79 -26.09
CA CYS A 235 4.18 -7.76 -27.05
C CYS A 235 2.88 -8.15 -27.77
N PRO A 236 1.84 -7.29 -27.78
CA PRO A 236 0.57 -7.63 -28.43
C PRO A 236 0.68 -7.94 -29.93
N LEU A 237 1.76 -7.49 -30.60
CA LEU A 237 1.97 -7.63 -32.04
C LEU A 237 2.76 -8.90 -32.43
N CYS A 238 3.92 -9.15 -31.82
CA CYS A 238 4.74 -10.32 -32.15
C CYS A 238 4.56 -11.48 -31.16
N LYS A 239 3.83 -11.27 -30.05
CA LYS A 239 3.58 -12.25 -28.97
C LYS A 239 4.83 -12.76 -28.23
N GLU A 240 6.01 -12.22 -28.54
CA GLU A 240 7.24 -12.46 -27.78
C GLU A 240 7.28 -11.62 -26.49
N ARG A 241 8.01 -12.10 -25.47
CA ARG A 241 8.25 -11.36 -24.23
C ARG A 241 8.92 -10.01 -24.52
N VAL A 242 8.42 -8.95 -23.89
CA VAL A 242 9.01 -7.60 -24.04
C VAL A 242 10.28 -7.45 -23.21
N PHE A 243 10.28 -8.05 -22.03
CA PHE A 243 11.43 -8.06 -21.14
C PHE A 243 12.42 -9.18 -21.48
N PRO A 244 13.73 -8.94 -21.35
CA PRO A 244 14.70 -10.02 -21.34
C PRO A 244 14.48 -10.91 -20.11
N GLN A 245 14.86 -12.18 -20.21
CA GLN A 245 14.81 -13.08 -19.05
C GLN A 245 15.74 -12.60 -17.93
N ASN A 246 16.90 -12.06 -18.30
CA ASN A 246 17.86 -11.48 -17.38
C ASN A 246 17.85 -9.94 -17.46
N PRO A 247 17.54 -9.22 -16.37
CA PRO A 247 17.52 -7.76 -16.33
C PRO A 247 18.90 -7.12 -16.52
N LEU A 248 19.98 -7.87 -16.27
CA LEU A 248 21.35 -7.37 -16.43
C LEU A 248 21.83 -7.39 -17.88
N GLU A 249 21.13 -8.11 -18.77
CA GLU A 249 21.50 -8.18 -20.17
C GLU A 249 20.96 -6.95 -20.92
N PRO A 250 21.84 -6.07 -21.43
CA PRO A 250 21.39 -4.89 -22.15
C PRO A 250 20.72 -5.31 -23.45
N VAL A 251 19.54 -4.73 -23.73
CA VAL A 251 18.89 -4.90 -25.03
C VAL A 251 19.71 -4.16 -26.08
N THR A 252 20.55 -4.89 -26.81
CA THR A 252 21.43 -4.35 -27.86
C THR A 252 20.66 -3.88 -29.09
N ASP A 253 19.56 -4.58 -29.43
CA ASP A 253 18.72 -4.23 -30.56
C ASP A 253 17.73 -3.10 -30.20
N LYS A 254 17.91 -1.93 -30.81
CA LYS A 254 17.01 -0.78 -30.69
C LYS A 254 15.55 -1.10 -31.03
N ARG A 255 15.30 -2.09 -31.91
CA ARG A 255 13.94 -2.53 -32.28
C ARG A 255 13.26 -3.30 -31.17
N LYS A 256 14.03 -4.02 -30.33
CA LYS A 256 13.51 -4.78 -29.19
C LYS A 256 13.40 -3.94 -27.91
N ARG A 257 13.75 -2.64 -27.97
CA ARG A 257 13.53 -1.74 -26.83
C ARG A 257 12.05 -1.69 -26.45
N MET A 258 11.77 -1.75 -25.15
CA MET A 258 10.43 -1.64 -24.60
C MET A 258 9.88 -0.22 -24.73
N GLU A 259 8.62 -0.10 -25.14
CA GLU A 259 7.81 1.12 -25.08
C GLU A 259 6.48 0.82 -24.40
N LYS A 260 6.07 1.70 -23.48
CA LYS A 260 4.80 1.60 -22.76
C LYS A 260 3.78 2.54 -23.39
N LEU A 261 2.62 2.00 -23.77
CA LEU A 261 1.49 2.81 -24.24
C LEU A 261 0.58 3.26 -23.07
N TYR A 262 -0.26 4.26 -23.33
CA TYR A 262 -1.24 4.75 -22.34
C TYR A 262 -2.28 3.70 -21.94
N CYS A 263 -2.56 2.72 -22.81
CA CYS A 263 -3.41 1.58 -22.47
C CYS A 263 -2.77 0.60 -21.47
N GLY A 264 -1.53 0.84 -21.05
CA GLY A 264 -0.82 0.06 -20.04
C GLY A 264 -0.07 -1.17 -20.57
N HIS A 265 -0.22 -1.51 -21.85
CA HIS A 265 0.49 -2.62 -22.48
C HIS A 265 1.88 -2.21 -22.97
N LEU A 266 2.79 -3.17 -22.99
CA LEU A 266 4.15 -3.01 -23.46
C LEU A 266 4.32 -3.55 -24.87
N PHE A 267 5.10 -2.84 -25.67
CA PHE A 267 5.42 -3.22 -27.04
C PHE A 267 6.93 -3.14 -27.27
N HIS A 268 7.45 -3.94 -28.18
CA HIS A 268 8.75 -3.64 -28.77
C HIS A 268 8.64 -2.42 -29.68
N PHE A 269 9.60 -1.49 -29.58
CA PHE A 269 9.64 -0.26 -30.36
C PHE A 269 9.54 -0.54 -31.87
N GLY A 270 10.25 -1.55 -32.38
CA GLY A 270 10.22 -1.92 -33.79
C GLY A 270 8.85 -2.42 -34.26
N CYS A 271 8.17 -3.21 -33.43
CA CYS A 271 6.82 -3.70 -33.71
C CYS A 271 5.83 -2.55 -33.74
N LEU A 272 5.86 -1.68 -32.71
CA LEU A 272 5.00 -0.51 -32.64
C LEU A 272 5.24 0.46 -33.80
N TYR A 273 6.52 0.73 -34.12
CA TYR A 273 6.92 1.59 -35.22
C TYR A 273 6.42 1.06 -36.56
N LYS A 274 6.56 -0.25 -36.82
CA LYS A 274 6.03 -0.89 -38.04
C LYS A 274 4.51 -0.74 -38.08
N TYR A 275 3.82 -1.10 -37.00
CA TYR A 275 2.37 -1.09 -36.93
C TYR A 275 1.77 0.29 -37.22
N VAL A 276 2.32 1.35 -36.59
CA VAL A 276 1.86 2.73 -36.80
C VAL A 276 2.16 3.24 -38.21
N LYS A 277 3.29 2.82 -38.81
CA LYS A 277 3.69 3.24 -40.17
C LYS A 277 3.11 2.41 -41.32
N THR A 278 2.30 1.42 -41.00
CA THR A 278 1.57 0.62 -42.00
C THR A 278 0.08 0.98 -41.99
N PRO A 279 -0.57 1.07 -43.16
CA PRO A 279 -2.02 1.27 -43.22
C PRO A 279 -2.77 0.12 -42.54
N PRO A 280 -4.01 0.35 -42.05
CA PRO A 280 -4.76 1.61 -42.06
C PRO A 280 -4.21 2.62 -41.04
N PHE A 281 -4.10 3.90 -41.39
CA PHE A 281 -3.49 4.93 -40.52
C PHE A 281 -4.45 5.56 -39.51
N THR A 282 -5.75 5.40 -39.75
CA THR A 282 -6.83 5.81 -38.85
C THR A 282 -7.25 4.63 -37.97
N GLY A 283 -7.68 4.91 -36.73
CA GLY A 283 -8.28 3.89 -35.87
C GLY A 283 -7.33 2.79 -35.38
N LYS A 284 -6.02 3.05 -35.25
CA LYS A 284 -5.09 2.08 -34.68
C LYS A 284 -5.47 1.74 -33.23
N ILE A 285 -5.72 0.46 -32.98
CA ILE A 285 -6.11 -0.07 -31.66
C ILE A 285 -5.05 -1.03 -31.15
N CYS A 286 -4.95 -1.14 -29.83
CA CYS A 286 -4.16 -2.18 -29.18
C CYS A 286 -4.86 -3.53 -29.39
N PRO A 287 -4.20 -4.55 -29.99
CA PRO A 287 -4.82 -5.85 -30.22
C PRO A 287 -5.34 -6.56 -28.96
N ASP A 288 -4.71 -6.31 -27.81
CA ASP A 288 -5.03 -7.01 -26.57
C ASP A 288 -6.19 -6.37 -25.79
N CYS A 289 -6.42 -5.06 -25.94
CA CYS A 289 -7.45 -4.36 -25.14
C CYS A 289 -8.41 -3.48 -25.94
N GLY A 290 -8.27 -3.39 -27.26
CA GLY A 290 -9.15 -2.60 -28.13
C GLY A 290 -9.02 -1.08 -28.00
N ASN A 291 -8.27 -0.58 -27.01
CA ASN A 291 -8.08 0.85 -26.81
C ASN A 291 -7.27 1.48 -27.94
N ALA A 292 -7.62 2.71 -28.32
CA ALA A 292 -6.88 3.47 -29.32
C ALA A 292 -5.41 3.66 -28.89
N ILE A 293 -4.49 3.42 -29.84
CA ILE A 293 -3.07 3.66 -29.63
C ILE A 293 -2.82 5.15 -29.72
N TYR A 294 -2.45 5.74 -28.59
CA TYR A 294 -1.94 7.09 -28.50
C TYR A 294 -0.50 7.03 -27.98
N HIS A 295 0.41 7.79 -28.59
CA HIS A 295 1.79 7.87 -28.15
C HIS A 295 2.46 9.14 -28.69
N ASP A 296 3.12 9.90 -27.81
CA ASP A 296 3.66 11.23 -28.16
C ASP A 296 4.70 11.19 -29.29
N LYS A 297 5.54 10.15 -29.33
CA LYS A 297 6.55 9.98 -30.40
C LYS A 297 5.95 9.72 -31.80
N PHE A 298 4.65 9.45 -31.90
CA PHE A 298 3.98 9.05 -33.13
C PHE A 298 2.83 10.00 -33.54
N LYS A 299 2.83 11.24 -33.02
CA LYS A 299 1.89 12.29 -33.42
C LYS A 299 2.15 12.77 -34.85
N LEU A 300 1.62 12.04 -35.83
CA LEU A 300 1.57 12.48 -37.23
C LEU A 300 0.12 12.39 -37.69
N SER A 301 -0.32 13.32 -38.54
CA SER A 301 -1.66 13.26 -39.11
C SER A 301 -1.78 12.04 -40.05
N PRO A 302 -2.94 11.37 -40.10
CA PRO A 302 -3.16 10.25 -41.02
C PRO A 302 -2.85 10.61 -42.48
N GLN A 303 -3.26 11.79 -42.93
CA GLN A 303 -2.97 12.32 -44.28
C GLN A 303 -1.46 12.37 -44.60
N LEU A 304 -0.65 12.83 -43.65
CA LEU A 304 0.81 12.89 -43.83
C LEU A 304 1.44 11.50 -43.82
N MET A 305 0.90 10.56 -43.02
CA MET A 305 1.36 9.17 -43.01
C MET A 305 1.00 8.44 -44.32
N GLU A 306 -0.21 8.67 -44.84
CA GLU A 306 -0.68 8.15 -46.13
C GLU A 306 0.19 8.65 -47.28
N ALA A 307 0.43 9.96 -47.37
CA ALA A 307 1.27 10.55 -48.41
C ALA A 307 2.70 9.98 -48.38
N ARG A 308 3.30 9.86 -47.19
CA ARG A 308 4.64 9.26 -47.02
C ARG A 308 4.68 7.79 -47.40
N TRP A 309 3.63 7.04 -47.07
CA TRP A 309 3.55 5.62 -47.40
C TRP A 309 3.32 5.41 -48.91
N ALA A 310 2.45 6.20 -49.53
CA ALA A 310 2.21 6.18 -50.97
C ALA A 310 3.50 6.50 -51.75
N HIS A 311 4.23 7.53 -51.35
CA HIS A 311 5.53 7.86 -51.95
C HIS A 311 6.56 6.74 -51.77
N LYS A 312 6.58 6.07 -50.61
CA LYS A 312 7.47 4.93 -50.38
C LYS A 312 7.10 3.74 -51.27
N GLN A 313 5.81 3.46 -51.44
CA GLN A 313 5.31 2.39 -52.31
C GLN A 313 5.61 2.68 -53.78
N ALA A 314 5.40 3.92 -54.24
CA ALA A 314 5.73 4.33 -55.61
C ALA A 314 7.22 4.10 -55.92
N ARG A 315 8.11 4.58 -55.04
CA ARG A 315 9.56 4.36 -55.18
C ARG A 315 9.96 2.88 -55.16
N GLN A 316 9.27 2.05 -54.36
CA GLN A 316 9.55 0.61 -54.35
C GLN A 316 9.16 -0.03 -55.68
N ARG A 317 8.00 0.33 -56.25
CA ARG A 317 7.59 -0.16 -57.58
C ARG A 317 8.57 0.26 -58.67
N GLU A 318 9.03 1.51 -58.66
CA GLU A 318 10.06 1.97 -59.60
C GLU A 318 11.35 1.14 -59.49
N LEU A 319 11.78 0.79 -58.28
CA LEU A 319 12.96 -0.05 -58.08
C LEU A 319 12.73 -1.49 -58.54
N ASP A 320 11.55 -2.06 -58.23
CA ASP A 320 11.19 -3.41 -58.63
C ASP A 320 11.09 -3.50 -60.17
N GLU A 321 10.53 -2.49 -60.85
CA GLU A 321 10.51 -2.38 -62.32
C GLU A 321 11.92 -2.31 -62.93
N VAL A 322 12.86 -1.63 -62.27
CA VAL A 322 14.27 -1.58 -62.71
C VAL A 322 14.96 -2.94 -62.52
N VAL A 323 14.66 -3.67 -61.45
CA VAL A 323 15.20 -5.01 -61.22
C VAL A 323 14.65 -5.99 -62.26
N ASP A 324 13.34 -5.98 -62.51
CA ASP A 324 12.70 -6.82 -63.54
C ASP A 324 13.21 -6.52 -64.95
N PHE A 325 13.63 -5.28 -65.23
CA PHE A 325 14.26 -4.92 -66.51
C PHE A 325 15.70 -5.46 -66.66
N LEU A 326 16.38 -5.77 -65.55
CA LEU A 326 17.78 -6.22 -65.54
C LEU A 326 17.92 -7.76 -65.47
N GLU A 327 16.85 -8.51 -65.20
CA GLU A 327 16.79 -9.98 -65.25
C GLU A 327 16.45 -10.52 -66.66
#